data_AF-A0A5J5IDW5-F1
#
_entry.id   AF-A0A5J5IDW5-F1
#
_cell.length_a   1.000
_cell.length_b   1.000
_cell.length_c   1.000
_cell.angle_alpha   90.00
_cell.angle_beta   90.00
_cell.angle_gamma   90.00
#
_symmetry.space_group_name_H-M   'P 1'
#
loop_
_entity.id
_entity.type
_entity.pdbx_description
1 polymer ?
#
loop_
_entity_poly.entity_id
_entity_poly.type
_entity_poly.pdbx_seq_one_letter_code
_entity_poly.pdbx_strand_id
1 'polypeptide(L)'
;MTVREKIFELNKQFQISYYDLRIDFFSYVAPSMFNEMKDFINSTIPKGHPLEHAKEKHIELIDHELKEMKAISEKINANYATKDNYLNAAKQNISQALWRVHDDIWRFDERILQQTI
;
A
#
# COMPACT_ATOMS: atom_id res chain seq x y z
N MET A 1 15.16 5.92 -11.84
CA MET A 1 14.26 6.38 -10.77
C MET A 1 14.77 5.80 -9.48
N THR A 2 14.89 6.63 -8.45
CA THR A 2 15.32 6.18 -7.12
C THR A 2 14.17 5.55 -6.35
N VAL A 3 14.48 4.76 -5.31
CA VAL A 3 13.48 4.22 -4.35
C VAL A 3 12.56 5.32 -3.83
N ARG A 4 13.11 6.47 -3.45
CA ARG A 4 12.32 7.61 -2.94
C ARG A 4 11.36 8.16 -3.99
N GLU A 5 11.82 8.32 -5.22
CA GLU A 5 10.99 8.81 -6.32
C GLU A 5 9.84 7.85 -6.62
N LYS A 6 10.07 6.53 -6.56
CA LYS A 6 9.02 5.53 -6.75
C LYS A 6 8.02 5.50 -5.61
N ILE A 7 8.46 5.62 -4.34
CA ILE A 7 7.53 5.78 -3.20
C ILE A 7 6.66 7.01 -3.42
N PHE A 8 7.27 8.14 -3.79
CA PHE A 8 6.54 9.38 -4.02
C PHE A 8 5.56 9.24 -5.18
N GLU A 9 5.96 8.60 -6.29
CA GLU A 9 5.10 8.31 -7.43
C GLU A 9 3.92 7.40 -7.03
N LEU A 10 4.18 6.26 -6.39
CA LEU A 10 3.15 5.30 -5.96
C LEU A 10 2.15 5.98 -5.03
N ASN A 11 2.63 6.73 -4.04
CA ASN A 11 1.76 7.41 -3.11
C ASN A 11 1.03 8.58 -3.79
N LYS A 12 1.66 9.33 -4.70
CA LYS A 12 0.98 10.37 -5.47
C LYS A 12 -0.09 9.79 -6.38
N GLN A 13 0.19 8.72 -7.11
CA GLN A 13 -0.78 8.02 -7.94
C GLN A 13 -1.93 7.48 -7.08
N PHE A 14 -1.63 6.95 -5.90
CA PHE A 14 -2.63 6.50 -4.94
C PHE A 14 -3.52 7.64 -4.46
N GLN A 15 -2.95 8.76 -4.03
CA GLN A 15 -3.66 9.94 -3.56
C GLN A 15 -4.51 10.57 -4.67
N ILE A 16 -3.98 10.68 -5.89
CA ILE A 16 -4.74 11.18 -7.05
C ILE A 16 -5.93 10.24 -7.32
N SER A 17 -5.69 8.93 -7.37
CA SER A 17 -6.74 7.94 -7.65
C SER A 17 -7.77 7.85 -6.51
N TYR A 18 -7.34 8.19 -5.28
CA TYR A 18 -8.18 8.35 -4.09
C TYR A 18 -9.10 9.58 -4.20
N TYR A 19 -8.58 10.75 -4.53
CA TYR A 19 -9.36 12.00 -4.62
C TYR A 19 -10.19 12.12 -5.90
N ASP A 20 -9.74 11.52 -7.01
CA ASP A 20 -10.48 11.53 -8.28
C ASP A 20 -11.61 10.49 -8.34
N LEU A 21 -11.89 9.79 -7.23
CA LEU A 21 -12.90 8.71 -7.14
C LEU A 21 -12.70 7.56 -8.14
N ARG A 22 -11.50 7.45 -8.76
CA ARG A 22 -11.14 6.37 -9.68
C ARG A 22 -10.95 5.03 -8.97
N ILE A 23 -10.74 5.08 -7.66
CA ILE A 23 -10.74 3.92 -6.78
C ILE A 23 -12.10 3.84 -6.08
N ASP A 24 -13.03 3.08 -6.65
CA ASP A 24 -14.20 2.58 -5.93
C ASP A 24 -14.00 1.11 -5.53
N PHE A 25 -14.90 0.56 -4.72
CA PHE A 25 -14.76 -0.79 -4.17
C PHE A 25 -14.85 -1.88 -5.26
N PHE A 26 -15.47 -1.56 -6.39
CA PHE A 26 -15.69 -2.46 -7.52
C PHE A 26 -14.58 -2.33 -8.57
N SER A 27 -13.66 -1.40 -8.39
CA SER A 27 -12.58 -1.15 -9.34
C SER A 27 -11.46 -2.18 -9.14
N TYR A 28 -11.04 -2.80 -10.24
CA TYR A 28 -9.83 -3.62 -10.28
C TYR A 28 -8.55 -2.82 -9.95
N VAL A 29 -8.66 -1.48 -9.89
CA VAL A 29 -7.56 -0.56 -9.66
C VAL A 29 -7.06 -0.64 -8.21
N ALA A 30 -7.96 -0.71 -7.21
CA ALA A 30 -7.54 -0.75 -5.80
C ALA A 30 -6.66 -1.98 -5.48
N PRO A 31 -7.11 -3.22 -5.78
CA PRO A 31 -6.29 -4.40 -5.53
C PRO A 31 -4.98 -4.41 -6.33
N SER A 32 -4.98 -3.89 -7.56
CA SER A 32 -3.77 -3.81 -8.38
C SER A 32 -2.72 -2.87 -7.76
N MET A 33 -3.14 -1.69 -7.32
CA MET A 33 -2.24 -0.71 -6.70
C MET A 33 -1.68 -1.24 -5.37
N PHE A 34 -2.50 -1.92 -4.57
CA PHE A 34 -2.05 -2.52 -3.32
C PHE A 34 -1.00 -3.61 -3.54
N ASN A 35 -1.17 -4.45 -4.58
CA ASN A 35 -0.14 -5.42 -4.94
C ASN A 35 1.13 -4.75 -5.45
N GLU A 36 1.04 -3.70 -6.28
CA GLU A 36 2.23 -2.95 -6.74
C GLU A 36 3.02 -2.36 -5.56
N MET A 37 2.32 -1.83 -4.56
CA MET A 37 2.92 -1.30 -3.33
C MET A 37 3.61 -2.40 -2.52
N LYS A 38 2.96 -3.56 -2.38
CA LYS A 38 3.53 -4.72 -1.67
C LYS A 38 4.80 -5.22 -2.34
N ASP A 39 4.76 -5.39 -3.66
CA ASP A 39 5.88 -5.90 -4.44
C ASP A 39 7.07 -4.93 -4.36
N PHE A 40 6.80 -3.63 -4.40
CA PHE A 40 7.81 -2.60 -4.22
C PHE A 40 8.45 -2.62 -2.81
N ILE A 41 7.65 -2.75 -1.75
CA ILE A 41 8.16 -2.86 -0.36
C ILE A 41 9.05 -4.11 -0.22
N ASN A 42 8.63 -5.23 -0.83
CA ASN A 42 9.38 -6.49 -0.83
C ASN A 42 10.72 -6.39 -1.58
N SER A 43 10.77 -5.69 -2.71
CA SER A 43 11.99 -5.56 -3.50
C SER A 43 12.97 -4.54 -2.92
N THR A 44 12.47 -3.53 -2.21
CA THR A 44 13.28 -2.43 -1.65
C THR A 44 14.09 -2.84 -0.42
N ILE A 45 13.51 -3.66 0.48
CA ILE A 45 14.17 -4.07 1.72
C ILE A 45 14.57 -5.55 1.62
N PRO A 46 15.86 -5.85 1.36
CA PRO A 46 16.31 -7.22 1.14
C PRO A 46 16.22 -8.06 2.42
N LYS A 47 16.22 -9.39 2.24
CA LYS A 47 16.27 -10.35 3.35
C LYS A 47 17.54 -10.15 4.18
N GLY A 48 17.42 -10.21 5.51
CA GLY A 48 18.52 -9.98 6.44
C GLY A 48 18.82 -8.49 6.68
N HIS A 49 18.08 -7.56 6.07
CA HIS A 49 18.19 -6.15 6.39
C HIS A 49 17.61 -5.88 7.79
N PRO A 50 18.17 -4.96 8.59
CA PRO A 50 17.65 -4.64 9.92
C PRO A 50 16.17 -4.17 9.94
N LEU A 51 15.69 -3.62 8.83
CA LEU A 51 14.28 -3.24 8.65
C LEU A 51 13.37 -4.40 8.20
N GLU A 52 13.87 -5.62 8.06
CA GLU A 52 13.08 -6.78 7.59
C GLU A 52 11.82 -6.99 8.43
N HIS A 53 11.94 -6.88 9.76
CA HIS A 53 10.76 -7.05 10.63
C HIS A 53 9.74 -5.90 10.49
N ALA A 54 10.19 -4.68 10.21
CA ALA A 54 9.30 -3.55 9.94
C ALA A 54 8.59 -3.74 8.59
N LYS A 55 9.35 -4.16 7.56
CA LYS A 55 8.84 -4.53 6.24
C LYS A 55 7.72 -5.59 6.34
N GLU A 56 7.95 -6.65 7.10
CA GLU A 56 6.97 -7.73 7.31
C GLU A 56 5.65 -7.20 7.85
N LYS A 57 5.67 -6.34 8.87
CA LYS A 57 4.44 -5.74 9.45
C LYS A 57 3.65 -4.92 8.44
N HIS A 58 4.34 -4.16 7.58
CA HIS A 58 3.67 -3.35 6.55
C HIS A 58 3.06 -4.24 5.46
N ILE A 59 3.74 -5.32 5.08
CA ILE A 59 3.22 -6.31 4.13
C ILE A 59 2.01 -7.05 4.71
N GLU A 60 2.08 -7.49 5.97
CA GLU A 60 0.96 -8.16 6.66
C GLU A 60 -0.30 -7.28 6.68
N LEU A 61 -0.14 -5.97 6.89
CA LEU A 61 -1.25 -5.02 6.81
C LEU A 61 -1.85 -4.98 5.40
N ILE A 62 -1.03 -4.87 4.35
CA ILE A 62 -1.50 -4.82 2.97
C ILE A 62 -2.22 -6.14 2.60
N ASP A 63 -1.66 -7.29 2.97
CA ASP A 63 -2.27 -8.59 2.71
C ASP A 63 -3.59 -8.77 3.49
N HIS A 64 -3.68 -8.24 4.72
CA HIS A 64 -4.92 -8.22 5.49
C HIS A 64 -6.01 -7.42 4.76
N GLU A 65 -5.71 -6.20 4.33
CA GLU A 65 -6.67 -5.34 3.63
C GLU A 65 -7.10 -5.91 2.27
N LEU A 66 -6.18 -6.54 1.53
CA LEU A 66 -6.52 -7.26 0.30
C LEU A 66 -7.49 -8.43 0.55
N LYS A 67 -7.25 -9.19 1.62
CA LYS A 67 -8.10 -10.32 2.01
C LYS A 67 -9.48 -9.86 2.45
N GLU A 68 -9.56 -8.83 3.28
CA GLU A 68 -10.82 -8.27 3.77
C GLU A 68 -11.62 -7.62 2.64
N MET A 69 -10.97 -6.92 1.70
CA MET A 69 -11.64 -6.38 0.50
C MET A 69 -12.30 -7.49 -0.32
N LYS A 70 -11.60 -8.62 -0.51
CA LYS A 70 -12.18 -9.80 -1.18
C LYS A 70 -13.36 -10.37 -0.38
N ALA A 71 -13.22 -10.53 0.94
CA ALA A 71 -14.28 -11.08 1.78
C ALA A 71 -15.55 -10.22 1.77
N ILE A 72 -15.40 -8.89 1.78
CA ILE A 72 -16.51 -7.94 1.75
C ILE A 72 -17.16 -7.89 0.36
N SER A 73 -16.40 -8.13 -0.71
CA SER A 73 -16.95 -8.10 -2.07
C SER A 73 -17.88 -9.29 -2.32
N GLU A 74 -17.50 -10.45 -1.79
CA GLU A 74 -18.23 -11.72 -1.84
C GLU A 74 -19.43 -11.78 -0.86
N LYS A 75 -19.56 -10.82 0.07
CA LYS A 75 -20.63 -10.81 1.07
C LYS A 75 -21.98 -10.44 0.43
N ILE A 76 -22.86 -11.44 0.33
CA ILE A 76 -24.18 -11.39 -0.34
C ILE A 76 -25.05 -10.20 0.11
N ASN A 77 -24.99 -9.82 1.39
CA ASN A 77 -25.84 -8.77 1.97
C ASN A 77 -25.11 -7.44 2.24
N ALA A 78 -23.85 -7.29 1.82
CA ALA A 78 -23.14 -6.03 2.01
C ALA A 78 -23.69 -4.97 1.05
N ASN A 79 -24.38 -3.96 1.61
CA ASN A 79 -24.85 -2.82 0.84
C ASN A 79 -23.67 -1.94 0.35
N TYR A 80 -23.93 -1.10 -0.66
CA TYR A 80 -22.91 -0.22 -1.25
C TYR A 80 -22.19 0.65 -0.20
N ALA A 81 -22.93 1.22 0.76
CA ALA A 81 -22.35 2.07 1.81
C ALA A 81 -21.36 1.31 2.71
N THR A 82 -21.63 0.04 3.03
CA THR A 82 -20.73 -0.80 3.84
C THR A 82 -19.44 -1.09 3.09
N LYS A 83 -19.55 -1.42 1.79
CA LYS A 83 -18.41 -1.68 0.93
C LYS A 83 -17.53 -0.43 0.77
N ASP A 84 -18.15 0.74 0.57
CA ASP A 84 -17.45 2.01 0.41
C ASP A 84 -16.79 2.49 1.72
N ASN A 85 -17.48 2.40 2.85
CA ASN A 85 -16.91 2.74 4.16
C ASN A 85 -15.68 1.89 4.50
N TYR A 86 -15.74 0.59 4.23
CA TYR A 86 -14.59 -0.28 4.41
C TYR A 86 -13.43 0.13 3.49
N LEU A 87 -13.72 0.38 2.20
CA LEU A 87 -12.69 0.81 1.26
C LEU A 87 -11.97 2.07 1.73
N ASN A 88 -12.71 3.05 2.26
CA ASN A 88 -12.14 4.29 2.76
C ASN A 88 -11.18 4.05 3.94
N ALA A 89 -11.52 3.14 4.85
CA ALA A 89 -10.63 2.73 5.93
C ALA A 89 -9.37 2.00 5.40
N ALA A 90 -9.55 1.02 4.52
CA ALA A 90 -8.46 0.26 3.91
C ALA A 90 -7.48 1.18 3.16
N LYS A 91 -8.02 2.16 2.39
CA LYS A 91 -7.24 3.18 1.69
C LYS A 91 -6.36 3.99 2.64
N GLN A 92 -6.92 4.43 3.77
CA GLN A 92 -6.18 5.19 4.77
C GLN A 92 -5.06 4.36 5.41
N ASN A 93 -5.36 3.11 5.78
CA ASN A 93 -4.39 2.19 6.39
C ASN A 93 -3.20 1.93 5.45
N ILE A 94 -3.46 1.69 4.16
CA ILE A 94 -2.40 1.39 3.19
C ILE A 94 -1.55 2.62 2.87
N SER A 95 -2.17 3.80 2.71
CA SER A 95 -1.39 5.02 2.53
C SER A 95 -0.48 5.29 3.74
N GLN A 96 -0.97 5.05 4.96
CA GLN A 96 -0.15 5.17 6.16
C GLN A 96 0.98 4.14 6.20
N ALA A 97 0.75 2.90 5.79
CA ALA A 97 1.80 1.88 5.70
C ALA A 97 2.93 2.32 4.75
N LEU A 98 2.60 2.83 3.57
CA LEU A 98 3.59 3.36 2.63
C LEU A 98 4.44 4.48 3.22
N TRP A 99 3.81 5.43 3.90
CA TRP A 99 4.53 6.52 4.55
C TRP A 99 5.38 6.04 5.72
N ARG A 100 4.93 5.04 6.48
CA ARG A 100 5.76 4.44 7.54
C ARG A 100 6.95 3.71 6.96
N VAL A 101 6.81 2.96 5.86
CA VAL A 101 7.95 2.36 5.15
C VAL A 101 8.94 3.43 4.70
N HIS A 102 8.44 4.52 4.11
CA HIS A 102 9.29 5.65 3.71
C HIS A 102 10.08 6.20 4.91
N ASP A 103 9.40 6.47 6.02
CA ASP A 103 10.02 7.04 7.21
C ASP A 103 11.00 6.07 7.88
N ASP A 104 10.67 4.77 7.91
CA ASP A 104 11.54 3.71 8.43
C ASP A 104 12.82 3.62 7.60
N ILE A 105 12.73 3.65 6.26
CA ILE A 105 13.91 3.66 5.37
C ILE A 105 14.71 4.96 5.55
N TRP A 106 14.04 6.11 5.56
CA TRP A 106 14.69 7.42 5.73
C TRP A 106 15.49 7.52 7.03
N ARG A 107 14.93 7.04 8.14
CA ARG A 107 15.58 7.08 9.46
C ARG A 107 16.73 6.10 9.60
N PHE A 108 16.75 5.04 8.80
CA PHE A 108 17.67 3.92 9.00
C PHE A 108 18.82 3.88 7.99
N ASP A 109 18.56 4.12 6.70
CA ASP A 109 19.59 4.13 5.67
C ASP A 109 19.20 4.98 4.44
N GLU A 110 19.57 6.27 4.46
CA GLU A 110 19.34 7.20 3.35
C GLU A 110 19.99 6.72 2.03
N ARG A 111 21.02 5.87 2.07
CA ARG A 111 21.70 5.38 0.87
C ARG A 111 20.81 4.42 0.06
N ILE A 112 19.91 3.69 0.71
CA ILE A 112 18.92 2.84 0.02
C ILE A 112 17.98 3.71 -0.82
N LEU A 113 17.64 4.91 -0.34
CA LEU A 113 16.81 5.87 -1.07
C LEU A 113 17.48 6.43 -2.33
N GLN A 114 18.80 6.31 -2.46
CA GLN A 114 19.57 6.73 -3.62
C GLN A 114 19.80 5.60 -4.64
N GLN A 115 19.39 4.37 -4.33
CA GLN A 115 19.49 3.25 -5.27
C GLN A 115 18.50 3.40 -6.41
N THR A 116 18.98 3.14 -7.63
CA THR A 116 18.14 3.08 -8.83
C THR A 116 17.44 1.73 -8.90
N ILE A 117 16.13 1.74 -9.11
CA ILE A 117 15.29 0.56 -9.32
C ILE A 117 15.43 0.07 -10.76
#